data_AF-A0A9D4EWT5-F1
#
_entry.id   AF-A0A9D4EWT5-F1
#
_cell.length_a   1.000
_cell.length_b   1.000
_cell.length_c   1.000
_cell.angle_alpha   90.00
_cell.angle_beta   90.00
_cell.angle_gamma   90.00
#
_symmetry.space_group_name_H-M   'P 1'
#
loop_
_entity.id
_entity.type
_entity.pdbx_description
1 polymer ?
#
loop_
_entity_poly.entity_id
_entity_poly.type
_entity_poly.pdbx_seq_one_letter_code
_entity_poly.pdbx_strand_id
1 'polypeptide(L)'
;MKDVMNMKSAYNVWKRAGRPRGESSLLIEKKCAKRALRSSVWQAIAKKDYELKQKIIESRKYDSRTFHKLVNSKRNKQGRFITDLYVGNQRYQEDNILCGFMIIFKLLGDRPPMTSSTMYLMKSRILNTN
;
A
#
# COMPACT_ATOMS: atom_id res chain seq x y z
N MET A 1 22.94 20.36 -32.17
CA MET A 1 21.80 19.41 -32.15
C MET A 1 22.36 18.01 -31.90
N LYS A 2 21.90 17.31 -30.86
CA LYS A 2 22.26 15.89 -30.66
C LYS A 2 21.31 15.06 -31.51
N ASP A 3 21.83 14.47 -32.57
CA ASP A 3 21.07 13.58 -33.43
C ASP A 3 20.48 12.44 -32.61
N VAL A 4 19.15 12.38 -32.57
CA VAL A 4 18.42 11.25 -32.02
C VAL A 4 18.66 10.08 -32.98
N MET A 5 19.69 9.27 -32.72
CA MET A 5 19.96 8.06 -33.50
C MET A 5 18.71 7.19 -33.52
N ASN A 6 18.32 6.72 -34.70
CA ASN A 6 17.20 5.80 -34.84
C ASN A 6 17.48 4.49 -34.08
N MET A 7 16.42 3.82 -33.63
CA MET A 7 16.52 2.65 -32.75
C MET A 7 17.32 1.49 -33.37
N LYS A 8 17.28 1.33 -34.70
CA LYS A 8 17.96 0.28 -35.48
C LYS A 8 19.46 0.56 -35.60
N SER A 9 19.87 1.82 -35.77
CA SER A 9 21.29 2.21 -35.80
C SER A 9 21.92 2.09 -34.42
N ALA A 10 21.21 2.51 -33.36
CA ALA A 10 21.66 2.33 -31.98
C ALA A 10 21.86 0.84 -31.61
N TYR A 11 20.94 -0.03 -32.05
CA TYR A 11 21.05 -1.48 -31.86
C TYR A 11 22.27 -2.08 -32.58
N ASN A 12 22.52 -1.71 -33.83
CA ASN A 12 23.68 -2.21 -34.59
C ASN A 12 25.00 -1.76 -33.98
N VAL A 13 25.06 -0.52 -33.46
CA VAL A 13 26.23 -0.01 -32.72
C VAL A 13 26.43 -0.83 -31.44
N TRP A 14 25.38 -1.07 -30.65
CA TRP A 14 25.44 -1.91 -29.45
C TRP A 14 25.88 -3.35 -29.75
N LYS A 15 25.34 -3.95 -30.82
CA LYS A 15 25.68 -5.33 -31.24
C LYS A 15 27.15 -5.45 -31.65
N ARG A 16 27.71 -4.44 -32.30
CA ARG A 16 29.10 -4.45 -32.78
C ARG A 16 30.13 -4.02 -31.72
N ALA A 17 29.84 -2.98 -30.94
CA ALA A 17 30.76 -2.40 -29.97
C ALA A 17 30.57 -2.95 -28.54
N GLY A 18 29.53 -3.75 -28.31
CA GLY A 18 29.14 -4.22 -26.98
C GLY A 18 28.38 -3.17 -26.16
N ARG A 19 28.04 -3.50 -24.92
CA ARG A 19 27.40 -2.56 -24.00
C ARG A 19 28.40 -1.43 -23.68
N PRO A 20 28.03 -0.14 -23.88
CA PRO A 20 28.89 0.97 -23.48
C PRO A 20 29.24 0.83 -21.99
N ARG A 21 30.53 0.91 -21.66
CA ARG A 21 30.99 0.90 -20.27
C ARG A 21 30.80 2.31 -19.71
N GLY A 22 30.03 2.44 -18.64
CA GLY A 22 29.71 3.71 -18.00
C GLY A 22 28.33 4.26 -18.38
N GLU A 23 27.62 4.83 -17.40
CA GLU A 23 26.37 5.53 -17.66
C GLU A 23 26.65 6.96 -18.12
N SER A 24 25.99 7.40 -19.20
CA SER A 24 26.06 8.80 -19.62
C SER A 24 25.50 9.71 -18.52
N SER A 25 26.06 10.90 -18.34
CA SER A 25 25.59 11.92 -17.39
C SER A 25 24.08 12.18 -17.48
N LEU A 26 23.52 12.25 -18.70
CA LEU A 26 22.10 12.42 -18.96
C LEU A 26 21.22 11.29 -18.40
N LEU A 27 21.71 10.04 -18.45
CA LEU A 27 20.99 8.89 -17.90
C LEU A 27 21.00 8.90 -16.36
N ILE A 28 22.12 9.31 -15.76
CA ILE A 28 22.25 9.45 -14.31
C ILE A 28 21.29 10.54 -13.82
N GLU A 29 21.31 11.71 -14.46
CA GLU A 29 20.43 12.84 -14.15
C GLU A 29 18.95 12.45 -14.27
N LYS A 30 18.57 11.77 -15.35
CA LYS A 30 17.21 11.26 -15.56
C LYS A 30 16.78 10.30 -14.44
N LYS A 31 17.67 9.41 -13.98
CA LYS A 31 17.38 8.49 -12.87
C LYS A 31 17.18 9.25 -11.55
N CYS A 32 18.03 10.23 -11.26
CA CYS A 32 17.93 11.08 -10.08
C CYS A 32 16.61 11.87 -10.09
N ALA A 33 16.28 12.51 -11.20
CA ALA A 33 15.02 13.24 -11.36
C ALA A 33 13.80 12.33 -11.18
N LYS A 34 13.81 11.12 -11.77
CA LYS A 34 12.75 10.13 -11.58
C LYS A 34 12.61 9.68 -10.13
N ARG A 35 13.73 9.49 -9.42
CA ARG A 35 13.72 9.13 -8.00
C ARG A 35 13.15 10.27 -7.15
N ALA A 36 13.55 11.50 -7.41
CA ALA A 36 13.03 12.68 -6.72
C ALA A 36 11.51 12.84 -6.93
N LEU A 37 11.05 12.69 -8.19
CA LEU A 37 9.62 12.73 -8.52
C LEU A 37 8.82 11.63 -7.81
N ARG A 38 9.36 10.40 -7.75
CA ARG A 38 8.70 9.32 -6.98
C ARG A 38 8.62 9.70 -5.50
N SER A 39 9.71 10.17 -4.92
CA SER A 39 9.72 10.58 -3.51
C SER A 39 8.65 11.65 -3.21
N SER A 40 8.55 12.70 -4.05
CA SER A 40 7.57 13.77 -3.85
C SER A 40 6.12 13.27 -3.97
N VAL A 41 5.84 12.38 -4.92
CA VAL A 41 4.52 11.74 -5.05
C VAL A 41 4.17 10.95 -3.78
N TRP A 42 5.11 10.16 -3.27
CA TRP A 42 4.88 9.35 -2.06
C TRP A 42 4.68 10.22 -0.83
N GLN A 43 5.43 11.32 -0.68
CA GLN A 43 5.24 12.30 0.38
C GLN A 43 3.85 12.96 0.29
N ALA A 44 3.41 13.34 -0.91
CA ALA A 44 2.09 13.94 -1.11
C ALA A 44 0.95 12.97 -0.78
N ILE A 45 1.10 11.68 -1.13
CA ILE A 45 0.15 10.62 -0.75
C ILE A 45 0.11 10.45 0.77
N ALA A 46 1.28 10.30 1.41
CA ALA A 46 1.37 10.14 2.85
C ALA A 46 0.76 11.32 3.62
N LYS A 47 0.96 12.55 3.13
CA LYS A 47 0.35 13.76 3.69
C LYS A 47 -1.18 13.73 3.61
N LYS A 48 -1.73 13.41 2.44
CA LYS A 48 -3.20 13.28 2.26
C LYS A 48 -3.79 12.21 3.18
N ASP A 49 -3.12 11.06 3.31
CA ASP A 49 -3.56 9.99 4.19
C ASP A 49 -3.52 10.40 5.67
N TYR A 50 -2.48 11.13 6.07
CA TYR A 50 -2.37 11.66 7.43
C TYR A 50 -3.49 12.67 7.74
N GLU A 51 -3.72 13.64 6.85
CA GLU A 51 -4.80 14.62 6.98
C GLU A 51 -6.18 13.94 7.07
N LEU A 52 -6.43 12.91 6.27
CA LEU A 52 -7.66 12.13 6.33
C LEU A 52 -7.82 11.42 7.69
N LYS A 53 -6.75 10.81 8.22
CA LYS A 53 -6.77 10.18 9.54
C LYS A 53 -7.09 11.19 10.64
N GLN A 54 -6.48 12.38 10.59
CA GLN A 54 -6.78 13.44 11.56
C GLN A 54 -8.25 13.85 11.50
N LYS A 55 -8.80 14.07 10.29
CA LYS A 55 -10.22 14.38 10.11
C LYS A 55 -11.16 13.29 10.67
N ILE A 56 -10.79 12.02 10.52
CA ILE A 56 -11.54 10.89 11.11
C ILE A 56 -11.49 10.94 12.65
N ILE A 57 -10.31 11.20 13.23
CA ILE A 57 -10.14 11.29 14.68
C ILE A 57 -10.92 12.47 15.27
N GLU A 58 -10.91 13.61 14.59
CA GLU A 58 -11.63 14.82 14.99
C GLU A 58 -13.15 14.64 14.88
N SER A 59 -13.64 14.19 13.73
CA SER A 59 -15.08 13.94 13.52
C SER A 59 -15.65 12.87 14.45
N ARG A 60 -14.85 11.88 14.88
CA ARG A 60 -15.26 10.89 15.89
C ARG A 60 -15.79 11.54 17.18
N LYS A 61 -15.26 12.71 17.57
CA LYS A 61 -15.60 13.37 18.83
C LYS A 61 -16.85 14.25 18.73
N TYR A 62 -17.09 14.89 17.58
CA TYR A 62 -18.05 15.98 17.46
C TYR A 62 -19.06 15.84 16.32
N ASP A 63 -18.85 14.93 15.36
CA ASP A 63 -19.73 14.76 14.19
C ASP A 63 -19.77 13.31 13.71
N SER A 64 -20.71 12.53 14.27
CA SER A 64 -20.88 11.10 13.97
C SER A 64 -21.24 10.85 12.50
N ARG A 65 -22.01 11.74 11.88
CA ARG A 65 -22.44 11.60 10.47
C ARG A 65 -21.25 11.73 9.53
N THR A 66 -20.42 12.76 9.74
CA THR A 66 -19.21 12.96 8.96
C THR A 66 -18.19 11.87 9.23
N PHE A 67 -18.05 11.42 10.47
CA PHE A 67 -17.21 10.27 10.81
C PHE A 67 -17.61 9.01 10.02
N HIS A 68 -18.88 8.60 10.07
CA HIS A 68 -19.35 7.42 9.33
C HIS A 68 -19.17 7.58 7.82
N LYS A 69 -19.42 8.78 7.27
CA LYS A 69 -19.19 9.06 5.84
C LYS A 69 -17.70 8.90 5.45
N LEU A 70 -16.78 9.42 6.26
CA LEU A 70 -15.34 9.33 6.02
C LEU A 70 -14.83 7.88 6.15
N VAL A 71 -15.28 7.15 7.18
CA VAL A 71 -14.94 5.73 7.39
C VAL A 71 -15.47 4.86 6.25
N ASN A 72 -16.73 5.06 5.83
CA ASN A 72 -17.33 4.29 4.74
C ASN A 72 -16.68 4.61 3.38
N SER A 73 -16.34 5.87 3.11
CA SER A 73 -15.58 6.24 1.91
C SER A 73 -14.21 5.55 1.86
N LYS A 74 -13.51 5.47 2.99
CA LYS A 74 -12.25 4.73 3.10
C LYS A 74 -12.46 3.23 2.92
N ARG A 75 -13.50 2.66 3.55
CA ARG A 75 -13.88 1.25 3.38
C ARG A 75 -14.26 0.92 1.95
N ASN A 76 -14.97 1.75 1.21
CA ASN A 76 -15.31 1.44 -0.19
C ASN A 76 -14.08 1.48 -1.12
N LYS A 77 -13.08 2.32 -0.81
CA LYS A 77 -11.80 2.34 -1.53
C LYS A 77 -10.88 1.17 -1.15
N GLN A 78 -10.95 0.69 0.09
CA GLN A 78 -10.15 -0.45 0.59
C GLN A 78 -10.89 -1.81 0.53
N GLY A 79 -12.21 -1.79 0.34
CA GLY A 79 -13.13 -2.92 0.43
C GLY A 79 -13.12 -3.81 -0.80
N ARG A 80 -12.30 -3.46 -1.79
CA ARG A 80 -11.96 -4.35 -2.91
C ARG A 80 -10.88 -5.39 -2.57
N PHE A 81 -10.40 -5.46 -1.33
CA PHE A 81 -9.19 -6.24 -1.00
C PHE A 81 -9.35 -7.33 0.06
N ILE A 82 -10.53 -7.52 0.65
CA ILE A 82 -10.79 -8.67 1.51
C ILE A 82 -11.86 -9.47 0.80
N THR A 83 -11.43 -10.47 0.02
CA THR A 83 -12.31 -11.48 -0.57
C THR A 83 -12.56 -12.63 0.40
N ASP A 84 -11.63 -12.82 1.35
CA ASP A 84 -11.62 -13.90 2.31
C ASP A 84 -11.19 -13.39 3.69
N LEU A 85 -11.99 -13.70 4.70
CA LEU A 85 -11.70 -13.45 6.11
C LEU A 85 -11.79 -14.76 6.88
N TYR A 86 -10.72 -15.15 7.57
CA TYR A 86 -10.71 -16.34 8.42
C TYR A 86 -10.87 -15.96 9.89
N VAL A 87 -11.84 -16.56 10.58
CA VAL A 87 -12.05 -16.42 12.02
C VAL A 87 -12.02 -17.81 12.64
N GLY A 88 -10.92 -18.13 13.34
CA GLY A 88 -10.66 -19.52 13.75
C GLY A 88 -10.54 -20.44 12.53
N ASN A 89 -11.38 -21.49 12.48
CA ASN A 89 -11.44 -22.43 11.36
C ASN A 89 -12.52 -22.09 10.32
N GLN A 90 -13.21 -20.96 10.44
CA GLN A 90 -14.29 -20.57 9.54
C GLN A 90 -13.83 -19.49 8.56
N ARG A 91 -14.17 -19.68 7.28
CA ARG A 91 -13.93 -18.74 6.17
C ARG A 91 -15.19 -17.94 5.89
N TYR A 92 -15.05 -16.63 5.78
CA TYR A 92 -16.10 -15.67 5.46
C TYR A 92 -15.73 -14.97 4.14
N GLN A 93 -16.64 -14.96 3.18
CA GLN A 93 -16.42 -14.41 1.84
C GLN A 93 -17.49 -13.38 1.48
N GLU A 94 -17.12 -12.43 0.62
CA GLU A 94 -18.01 -11.42 0.03
C GLU A 94 -19.00 -10.82 1.05
N ASP A 95 -20.29 -11.14 0.95
CA ASP A 95 -21.36 -10.59 1.78
C ASP A 95 -21.29 -11.04 3.25
N ASN A 96 -20.64 -12.16 3.54
CA ASN A 96 -20.50 -12.72 4.89
C ASN A 96 -19.28 -12.19 5.66
N ILE A 97 -18.42 -11.37 5.01
CA ILE A 97 -17.22 -10.81 5.64
C ILE A 97 -17.56 -9.90 6.82
N LEU A 98 -18.68 -9.18 6.75
CA LEU A 98 -19.15 -8.34 7.86
C LEU A 98 -19.45 -9.17 9.11
N CYS A 99 -20.06 -10.35 8.96
CA CYS A 99 -20.29 -11.28 10.07
C CYS A 99 -18.99 -11.77 10.70
N GLY A 100 -17.99 -12.11 9.88
CA GLY A 100 -16.66 -12.48 10.37
C GLY A 100 -15.99 -11.35 11.17
N PHE A 101 -16.10 -10.10 10.71
CA PHE A 101 -15.60 -8.95 11.47
C PHE A 101 -16.33 -8.76 12.80
N MET A 102 -17.65 -8.91 12.82
CA MET A 102 -18.42 -8.81 14.07
C MET A 102 -17.97 -9.83 15.11
N ILE A 103 -17.68 -11.07 14.69
CA ILE A 103 -17.18 -12.12 15.58
C ILE A 103 -15.77 -11.78 16.10
N ILE A 104 -14.87 -11.30 15.24
CA ILE A 104 -13.53 -10.84 15.67
C ILE A 104 -13.64 -9.73 16.72
N PHE A 105 -14.47 -8.72 16.49
CA PHE A 105 -14.62 -7.62 17.44
C PHE A 105 -15.25 -8.06 18.76
N LYS A 106 -16.20 -9.00 18.73
CA LYS A 106 -16.76 -9.60 19.94
C LYS A 106 -15.68 -10.35 20.75
N LEU A 107 -14.89 -11.18 20.09
CA LEU A 107 -13.76 -11.90 20.72
C LEU A 107 -12.67 -10.98 21.28
N LEU A 108 -12.49 -9.79 20.70
CA LEU A 108 -11.58 -8.77 21.22
C LEU A 108 -12.16 -8.02 22.42
N GLY A 109 -13.49 -7.81 22.46
CA GLY A 109 -14.19 -7.19 23.58
C GLY A 109 -14.29 -8.11 24.80
N ASP A 110 -14.38 -9.42 24.58
CA ASP A 110 -14.46 -10.43 25.65
C ASP A 110 -13.06 -10.79 26.23
N ARG A 111 -11.98 -10.32 25.61
CA ARG A 111 -10.62 -10.49 26.14
C ARG A 111 -10.28 -9.32 27.08
N PRO A 112 -9.69 -9.58 28.26
CA PRO A 112 -9.13 -8.50 29.06
C PRO A 112 -8.07 -7.75 28.23
N PRO A 113 -7.86 -6.44 28.46
CA PRO A 113 -6.91 -5.64 27.70
C PRO A 113 -5.53 -6.32 27.71
N MET A 114 -5.15 -6.90 26.58
CA MET A 114 -3.88 -7.60 26.44
C MET A 114 -2.74 -6.59 26.54
N THR A 115 -1.85 -6.79 27.50
CA THR A 115 -0.60 -6.03 27.63
C THR A 115 0.29 -6.30 26.41
N SER A 116 1.10 -5.31 26.02
CA SER A 116 1.86 -5.21 24.76
C SER A 116 2.70 -6.42 24.33
N SER A 117 2.92 -7.41 25.19
CA SER A 117 3.74 -8.60 24.92
C SER A 117 3.12 -9.57 23.90
N THR A 118 1.80 -9.57 23.69
CA THR A 118 1.13 -10.52 22.79
C THR A 118 1.16 -10.12 21.31
N MET A 119 1.56 -8.88 20.99
CA MET A 119 1.59 -8.37 19.61
C MET A 119 2.66 -9.03 18.72
N TYR A 120 3.69 -9.65 19.31
CA TYR A 120 4.84 -10.18 18.56
C TYR A 120 4.62 -11.57 17.94
N LEU A 121 3.57 -12.30 18.33
CA LEU A 121 3.34 -13.68 17.85
C LEU A 121 2.56 -13.78 16.53
N MET A 122 2.03 -12.68 15.98
CA MET A 122 1.35 -12.70 14.67
C MET A 122 2.28 -12.46 13.47
N LYS A 123 3.61 -12.38 13.67
CA LYS A 123 4.58 -12.14 12.58
C LYS A 123 5.15 -13.40 11.90
N SER A 124 4.77 -14.61 12.31
CA SER A 124 5.37 -15.84 11.77
C SER A 124 4.31 -16.85 11.32
N ARG A 125 3.83 -16.68 10.08
CA ARG A 125 3.44 -17.74 9.12
C ARG A 125 2.89 -17.10 7.85
N ILE A 126 3.77 -16.39 7.13
CA ILE A 126 3.65 -16.38 5.67
C ILE A 126 4.14 -17.76 5.24
N LEU A 127 3.22 -18.54 4.70
CA LEU A 127 3.42 -19.89 4.20
C LEU A 127 4.53 -19.91 3.14
N ASN A 128 5.65 -20.56 3.45
CA ASN A 128 6.43 -21.25 2.43
C ASN A 128 5.86 -22.66 2.33
N THR A 129 5.12 -22.91 1.26
CA THR A 129 4.84 -24.26 0.77
C THR A 129 5.33 -24.32 -0.66
N ASN A 130 6.42 -25.09 -0.81
CA ASN A 130 7.13 -25.59 -1.99
C ASN A 130 7.90 -24.60 -2.87
#